data_AF-A0A7R9VP86-F1
#
_entry.id   AF-A0A7R9VP86-F1
#
_cell.length_a   1.000
_cell.length_b   1.000
_cell.length_c   1.000
_cell.angle_alpha   90.00
_cell.angle_beta   90.00
_cell.angle_gamma   90.00
#
_symmetry.space_group_name_H-M   'P 1'
#
loop_
_entity.id
_entity.type
_entity.pdbx_description
1 polymer ?
#
loop_
_entity_poly.entity_id
_entity_poly.type
_entity_poly.pdbx_seq_one_letter_code
_entity_poly.pdbx_strand_id
1 'polypeptide(L)'
;MISENKGLPDGCTPSNTAAIASDLAGKTYGLNCLDQNIEDDTSNFTRFLLLGRAGVAQYLNRKIPSKTSIVFTLPNTAGALYKALSCFSLRDIDCSKIESRPTSASLLSFLKFRSQVTGRKRRTQAAVPRFRYCFYLDFLASELDESAQYALSHLREQADFVRILGSYPAKSRLVGPVANILEQLKHADPAQIGDAQQLSVEDRERE
;
A
#
# COMPACT_ATOMS: atom_id res chain seq x y z
N MET A 1 -15.74 -4.60 27.97
CA MET A 1 -16.61 -5.79 28.05
C MET A 1 -15.87 -6.99 27.48
N ILE A 2 -15.36 -7.87 28.34
CA ILE A 2 -14.68 -9.11 27.94
C ILE A 2 -15.76 -10.06 27.42
N SER A 3 -15.62 -10.46 26.16
CA SER A 3 -16.55 -11.34 25.45
C SER A 3 -16.78 -12.62 26.26
N GLU A 4 -18.04 -12.98 26.50
CA GLU A 4 -18.43 -14.28 27.03
C GLU A 4 -17.66 -15.39 26.30
N ASN A 5 -17.05 -16.29 27.07
CA ASN A 5 -16.30 -17.42 26.55
C ASN A 5 -17.29 -18.39 25.89
N LYS A 6 -17.66 -18.12 24.63
CA LYS A 6 -18.46 -19.05 23.83
C LYS A 6 -17.62 -20.32 23.69
N GLY A 7 -18.09 -21.39 24.34
CA GLY A 7 -17.54 -22.73 24.16
C GLY A 7 -17.57 -23.15 22.69
N LEU A 8 -16.93 -24.27 22.39
CA LEU A 8 -16.95 -24.84 21.04
C LEU A 8 -18.40 -25.06 20.58
N PRO A 9 -18.69 -24.93 19.27
CA PRO A 9 -20.01 -25.22 18.72
C PRO A 9 -20.51 -26.63 19.07
N ASP A 10 -21.82 -26.87 19.01
CA ASP A 10 -22.39 -28.18 19.30
C ASP A 10 -21.76 -29.28 18.41
N GLY A 11 -21.35 -30.39 19.05
CA GLY A 11 -20.67 -31.51 18.40
C GLY A 11 -19.15 -31.35 18.22
N CYS A 12 -18.60 -30.17 18.52
CA CYS A 12 -17.17 -29.94 18.55
C CYS A 12 -16.58 -30.27 19.92
N THR A 13 -15.44 -30.95 19.90
CA THR A 13 -14.65 -31.35 21.06
C THR A 13 -13.19 -31.00 20.79
N PRO A 14 -12.34 -30.88 21.83
CA PRO A 14 -10.90 -30.66 21.64
C PRO A 14 -10.20 -31.74 20.80
N SER A 15 -10.79 -32.95 20.68
CA SER A 15 -10.19 -34.07 19.94
C SER A 15 -10.63 -34.16 18.47
N ASN A 16 -11.70 -33.50 18.06
CA ASN A 16 -12.19 -33.51 16.67
C ASN A 16 -12.18 -32.12 16.01
N THR A 17 -11.56 -31.13 16.66
CA THR A 17 -11.50 -29.75 16.20
C THR A 17 -10.06 -29.29 16.17
N ALA A 18 -9.65 -28.70 15.04
CA ALA A 18 -8.34 -28.07 14.86
C ALA A 18 -8.52 -26.74 14.12
N ALA A 19 -7.50 -25.88 14.18
CA ALA A 19 -7.46 -24.61 13.47
C ALA A 19 -6.16 -24.48 12.68
N ILE A 20 -6.26 -23.89 11.48
CA ILE A 20 -5.11 -23.42 10.70
C ILE A 20 -4.94 -21.94 11.01
N ALA A 21 -3.84 -21.58 11.66
CA ALA A 21 -3.59 -20.21 12.12
C ALA A 21 -2.09 -19.92 12.18
N SER A 22 -1.75 -18.65 12.42
CA SER A 22 -0.36 -18.25 12.67
C SER A 22 0.12 -18.70 14.06
N ASP A 23 1.43 -18.85 14.22
CA ASP A 23 2.06 -19.14 15.51
C ASP A 23 1.69 -18.12 16.59
N LEU A 24 1.50 -16.85 16.20
CA LEU A 24 1.06 -15.80 17.10
C LEU A 24 -0.32 -16.12 17.68
N ALA A 25 -1.28 -16.55 16.86
CA ALA A 25 -2.60 -16.93 17.34
C ALA A 25 -2.52 -18.14 18.28
N GLY A 26 -1.71 -19.14 17.94
CA GLY A 26 -1.48 -20.30 18.82
C GLY A 26 -1.03 -19.88 20.23
N LYS A 27 -0.04 -18.99 20.31
CA LYS A 27 0.44 -18.43 21.60
C LYS A 27 -0.62 -17.58 22.30
N THR A 28 -1.27 -16.67 21.58
CA THR A 28 -2.29 -15.76 22.14
C THR A 28 -3.47 -16.50 22.76
N TYR A 29 -3.90 -17.61 22.15
CA TYR A 29 -5.04 -18.39 22.63
C TYR A 29 -4.64 -19.64 23.43
N GLY A 30 -3.35 -19.82 23.73
CA GLY A 30 -2.86 -20.97 24.51
C GLY A 30 -3.11 -22.33 23.86
N LEU A 31 -3.12 -22.37 22.51
CA LEU A 31 -3.37 -23.60 21.75
C LEU A 31 -2.10 -24.41 21.57
N ASN A 32 -2.24 -25.74 21.54
CA ASN A 32 -1.14 -26.63 21.19
C ASN A 32 -0.94 -26.70 19.68
N CYS A 33 0.31 -26.60 19.22
CA CYS A 33 0.65 -26.77 17.80
C CYS A 33 0.78 -28.26 17.48
N LEU A 34 -0.03 -28.75 16.52
CA LEU A 34 -0.01 -30.15 16.09
C LEU A 34 0.98 -30.40 14.95
N ASP A 35 1.12 -29.43 14.05
CA ASP A 35 2.03 -29.49 12.91
C ASP A 35 2.37 -28.06 12.43
N GLN A 36 3.52 -27.89 11.76
CA GLN A 36 4.05 -26.60 11.33
C GLN A 36 4.39 -26.60 9.83
N ASN A 37 4.33 -25.43 9.21
CA ASN A 37 4.62 -25.25 7.78
C ASN A 37 3.76 -26.18 6.88
N ILE A 38 2.46 -26.26 7.18
CA ILE A 38 1.50 -27.13 6.49
C ILE A 38 0.98 -26.52 5.16
N GLU A 39 1.51 -25.37 4.74
CA GLU A 39 1.16 -24.77 3.46
C GLU A 39 1.67 -25.59 2.27
N ASP A 40 0.88 -25.62 1.20
CA ASP A 40 1.28 -26.30 -0.04
C ASP A 40 2.42 -25.57 -0.78
N ASP A 41 2.47 -24.23 -0.66
CA ASP A 41 3.42 -23.37 -1.35
C ASP A 41 4.23 -22.54 -0.35
N THR A 42 5.49 -22.93 -0.16
CA THR A 42 6.45 -22.24 0.71
C THR A 42 6.86 -20.87 0.18
N SER A 43 6.46 -20.49 -1.04
CA SER A 43 6.69 -19.18 -1.63
C SER A 43 5.55 -18.18 -1.35
N ASN A 44 4.50 -18.58 -0.65
CA ASN A 44 3.39 -17.69 -0.31
C ASN A 44 3.88 -16.53 0.57
N PHE A 45 3.68 -15.29 0.12
CA PHE A 45 4.00 -14.09 0.88
C PHE A 45 2.92 -13.03 0.73
N THR A 46 2.71 -12.25 1.79
CA THR A 46 1.83 -11.09 1.76
C THR A 46 2.66 -9.81 1.81
N ARG A 47 2.45 -8.93 0.83
CA ARG A 47 3.09 -7.61 0.80
C ARG A 47 2.27 -6.60 1.61
N PHE A 48 2.86 -6.06 2.66
CA PHE A 48 2.31 -4.95 3.44
C PHE A 48 2.96 -3.61 3.05
N LEU A 49 2.23 -2.52 3.24
CA LEU A 49 2.73 -1.14 3.13
C LEU A 49 2.53 -0.44 4.47
N LEU A 50 3.61 0.10 5.03
CA LEU A 50 3.52 0.95 6.22
C LEU A 50 3.16 2.37 5.77
N LEU A 51 2.03 2.88 6.24
CA LEU A 51 1.53 4.20 5.86
C LEU A 51 1.79 5.22 6.97
N GLY A 52 2.20 6.42 6.57
CA GLY A 52 2.39 7.57 7.45
C GLY A 52 1.84 8.83 6.81
N ARG A 53 1.52 9.85 7.62
CA ARG A 53 1.10 11.16 7.11
C ARG A 53 2.25 11.91 6.44
N ALA A 54 3.44 11.82 7.02
CA ALA A 54 4.66 12.37 6.44
C ALA A 54 5.30 11.34 5.49
N GLY A 55 5.72 11.81 4.31
CA GLY A 55 6.53 11.00 3.41
C GLY A 55 7.92 10.71 4.02
N VAL A 56 8.59 9.72 3.44
CA VAL A 56 9.97 9.36 3.81
C VAL A 56 10.98 9.67 2.71
N ALA A 57 10.55 10.35 1.64
CA ALA A 57 11.36 10.66 0.48
C ALA A 57 12.65 11.43 0.84
N GLN A 58 12.58 12.31 1.84
CA GLN A 58 13.73 13.06 2.38
C GLN A 58 14.83 12.18 2.99
N TYR A 59 14.52 10.94 3.36
CA TYR A 59 15.49 9.96 3.86
C TYR A 59 16.03 9.04 2.76
N LEU A 60 15.54 9.19 1.52
CA LEU A 60 16.04 8.46 0.37
C LEU A 60 17.23 9.19 -0.24
N ASN A 61 18.12 8.42 -0.84
CA ASN A 61 19.23 8.94 -1.64
C ASN A 61 19.52 7.95 -2.79
N ARG A 62 20.35 8.37 -3.75
CA ARG A 62 20.68 7.57 -4.95
C ARG A 62 21.29 6.19 -4.64
N LYS A 63 21.80 5.96 -3.42
CA LYS A 63 22.35 4.65 -3.00
C LYS A 63 21.30 3.70 -2.43
N ILE A 64 20.08 4.16 -2.19
CA ILE A 64 18.98 3.36 -1.64
C ILE A 64 18.06 2.99 -2.80
N PRO A 65 18.06 1.73 -3.28
CA PRO A 65 17.07 1.27 -4.24
C PRO A 65 15.68 1.58 -3.71
N SER A 66 14.89 2.29 -4.50
CA SER A 66 13.62 2.85 -4.07
C SER A 66 12.51 2.44 -5.04
N LYS A 67 11.29 2.40 -4.51
CA LYS A 67 10.08 2.19 -5.27
C LYS A 67 9.17 3.39 -5.05
N THR A 68 8.52 3.84 -6.11
CA THR A 68 7.53 4.90 -6.04
C THR A 68 6.19 4.35 -6.50
N SER A 69 5.17 4.55 -5.66
CA SER A 69 3.78 4.20 -5.99
C SER A 69 3.03 5.45 -6.44
N ILE A 70 2.34 5.35 -7.56
CA ILE A 70 1.50 6.42 -8.10
C ILE A 70 0.10 5.90 -8.42
N VAL A 71 -0.85 6.82 -8.44
CA VAL A 71 -2.18 6.62 -9.02
C VAL A 71 -2.40 7.65 -10.12
N PHE A 72 -2.92 7.22 -11.27
CA PHE A 72 -3.23 8.12 -12.37
C PHE A 72 -4.50 7.70 -13.12
N THR A 73 -5.08 8.63 -13.87
CA THR A 73 -6.24 8.37 -14.74
C THR A 73 -5.96 8.88 -16.15
N LEU A 74 -6.41 8.13 -17.15
CA LEU A 74 -6.21 8.44 -18.55
C LEU A 74 -7.55 8.71 -19.25
N PRO A 75 -7.55 9.40 -20.40
CA PRO A 75 -8.65 9.30 -21.34
C PRO A 75 -8.84 7.83 -21.75
N ASN A 76 -10.10 7.38 -21.84
CA ASN A 76 -10.43 6.03 -22.28
C ASN A 76 -10.38 5.95 -23.82
N THR A 77 -9.16 5.99 -24.37
CA THR A 77 -8.89 5.89 -25.80
C THR A 77 -7.87 4.79 -26.09
N ALA A 78 -7.92 4.23 -27.29
CA ALA A 78 -7.00 3.18 -27.70
C ALA A 78 -5.53 3.63 -27.56
N GLY A 79 -4.70 2.76 -26.97
CA GLY A 79 -3.28 3.02 -26.75
C GLY A 79 -2.95 4.01 -25.63
N ALA A 80 -3.92 4.55 -24.89
CA ALA A 80 -3.66 5.51 -23.82
C ALA A 80 -2.72 4.95 -22.75
N LEU A 81 -2.94 3.70 -22.30
CA LEU A 81 -2.09 3.05 -21.30
C LEU A 81 -0.68 2.80 -21.83
N TYR A 82 -0.55 2.36 -23.09
CA TYR A 82 0.76 2.17 -23.73
C TYR A 82 1.57 3.48 -23.72
N LYS A 83 0.95 4.59 -24.13
CA LYS A 83 1.62 5.91 -24.12
C LYS A 83 2.02 6.33 -22.70
N ALA A 84 1.16 6.11 -21.71
CA ALA A 84 1.47 6.38 -20.31
C ALA A 84 2.66 5.56 -19.79
N LEU A 85 2.73 4.27 -20.11
CA LEU A 85 3.85 3.41 -19.69
C LEU A 85 5.15 3.74 -20.44
N SER A 86 5.05 4.21 -21.68
CA SER A 86 6.22 4.64 -22.46
C SER A 86 6.99 5.79 -21.79
N CYS A 87 6.33 6.61 -20.96
CA CYS A 87 6.99 7.66 -20.17
C CYS A 87 8.11 7.11 -19.27
N PHE A 88 7.94 5.89 -18.76
CA PHE A 88 8.88 5.20 -17.89
C PHE A 88 9.87 4.35 -18.69
N SER A 89 9.38 3.56 -19.65
CA SER A 89 10.23 2.63 -20.40
C SER A 89 11.26 3.36 -21.28
N LEU A 90 10.94 4.53 -21.84
CA LEU A 90 11.89 5.35 -22.62
C LEU A 90 13.02 5.95 -21.76
N ARG A 91 12.98 5.74 -20.44
CA ARG A 91 13.98 6.21 -19.46
C ARG A 91 14.57 5.05 -18.66
N ASP A 92 14.37 3.82 -19.14
CA ASP A 92 14.85 2.60 -18.48
C ASP A 92 14.36 2.46 -17.03
N ILE A 93 13.13 2.90 -16.75
CA ILE A 93 12.50 2.77 -15.43
C ILE A 93 11.57 1.56 -15.43
N ASP A 94 11.93 0.56 -14.66
CA ASP A 94 11.15 -0.67 -14.51
C ASP A 94 9.86 -0.45 -13.72
N CYS A 95 8.77 -1.00 -14.22
CA CYS A 95 7.49 -1.08 -13.51
C CYS A 95 7.38 -2.45 -12.81
N SER A 96 7.08 -2.46 -11.52
CA SER A 96 6.98 -3.68 -10.69
C SER A 96 5.54 -4.07 -10.33
N LYS A 97 4.57 -3.18 -10.55
CA LYS A 97 3.14 -3.44 -10.37
C LYS A 97 2.36 -2.53 -11.29
N ILE A 98 1.36 -3.06 -11.97
CA ILE A 98 0.32 -2.28 -12.61
C ILE A 98 -1.04 -2.90 -12.31
N GLU A 99 -2.01 -2.06 -11.96
CA GLU A 99 -3.35 -2.52 -11.65
C GLU A 99 -4.38 -1.48 -12.09
N SER A 100 -5.35 -1.88 -12.90
CA SER A 100 -6.48 -1.05 -13.31
C SER A 100 -7.67 -1.28 -12.38
N ARG A 101 -8.30 -0.20 -11.92
CA ARG A 101 -9.54 -0.24 -11.14
C ARG A 101 -10.58 0.71 -11.73
N PRO A 102 -11.88 0.37 -11.71
CA PRO A 102 -12.93 1.34 -12.02
C PRO A 102 -12.82 2.55 -11.08
N THR A 103 -12.94 3.77 -11.63
CA THR A 103 -12.85 5.00 -10.84
C THR A 103 -14.04 5.09 -9.89
N SER A 104 -13.77 5.38 -8.61
CA SER A 104 -14.83 5.60 -7.62
C SER A 104 -15.67 6.83 -7.93
N ALA A 105 -16.91 6.87 -7.45
CA ALA A 105 -17.79 8.03 -7.60
C ALA A 105 -17.17 9.31 -7.00
N SER A 106 -16.47 9.20 -5.87
CA SER A 106 -15.79 10.34 -5.22
C SER A 106 -14.65 10.90 -6.08
N LEU A 107 -13.78 10.03 -6.62
CA LEU A 107 -12.70 10.48 -7.51
C LEU A 107 -13.28 11.05 -8.82
N LEU A 108 -14.37 10.48 -9.35
CA LEU A 108 -15.08 11.04 -10.50
C LEU A 108 -15.59 12.46 -10.23
N SER A 109 -16.20 12.71 -9.07
CA SER A 109 -16.68 14.04 -8.67
C SER A 109 -15.54 15.03 -8.54
N PHE A 110 -14.44 14.63 -7.90
CA PHE A 110 -13.23 15.44 -7.79
C PHE A 110 -12.66 15.83 -9.17
N LEU A 111 -12.55 14.87 -10.09
CA LEU A 111 -12.05 15.12 -11.45
C LEU A 111 -12.96 16.05 -12.25
N LYS A 112 -14.28 15.92 -12.11
CA LYS A 112 -15.27 16.83 -12.73
C LYS A 112 -15.09 18.26 -12.23
N PHE A 113 -15.01 18.44 -10.92
CA PHE A 113 -14.79 19.75 -10.30
C PHE A 113 -13.47 20.38 -10.79
N ARG A 114 -12.38 19.60 -10.78
CA ARG A 114 -11.07 20.08 -11.24
C ARG A 114 -11.06 20.51 -12.71
N SER A 115 -11.76 19.76 -13.57
CA SER A 115 -11.88 20.10 -15.00
C SER A 115 -12.65 21.40 -15.24
N GLN A 116 -13.64 21.72 -14.40
CA GLN A 116 -14.39 22.98 -14.49
C GLN A 116 -13.53 24.18 -14.08
N VAL A 117 -12.77 24.04 -12.99
CA VAL A 117 -11.91 25.13 -12.47
C VAL A 117 -10.70 25.39 -13.36
N THR A 118 -10.08 24.35 -13.94
CA THR A 118 -8.86 24.48 -14.75
C THR A 118 -9.10 24.96 -16.18
N GLY A 119 -10.35 25.16 -16.60
CA GLY A 119 -10.67 25.71 -17.92
C GLY A 119 -10.23 24.85 -19.12
N ARG A 120 -9.78 23.61 -18.92
CA ARG A 120 -9.42 22.67 -20.00
C ARG A 120 -10.70 22.29 -20.76
N LYS A 121 -11.05 23.07 -21.79
CA LYS A 121 -12.13 22.73 -22.73
C LYS A 121 -11.78 21.43 -23.45
N ARG A 122 -12.55 20.36 -23.21
CA ARG A 122 -12.49 19.12 -24.00
C ARG A 122 -12.83 19.46 -25.45
N ARG A 123 -11.89 19.21 -26.36
CA ARG A 123 -11.98 19.57 -27.78
C ARG A 123 -12.87 18.62 -28.60
N THR A 124 -13.51 17.63 -27.98
CA THR A 124 -14.57 16.82 -28.61
C THR A 124 -15.63 16.48 -27.57
N GLN A 125 -16.88 16.74 -27.92
CA GLN A 125 -18.09 16.44 -27.16
C GLN A 125 -18.42 14.94 -27.27
N ALA A 126 -17.42 14.07 -27.16
CA ALA A 126 -17.65 12.64 -27.05
C ALA A 126 -18.26 12.35 -25.68
N ALA A 127 -19.37 11.60 -25.67
CA ALA A 127 -20.07 11.18 -24.46
C ALA A 127 -19.07 10.74 -23.39
N VAL A 128 -19.24 11.22 -22.15
CA VAL A 128 -18.35 10.85 -21.04
C VAL A 128 -18.38 9.32 -20.93
N PRO A 129 -17.24 8.61 -21.13
CA PRO A 129 -17.26 7.16 -21.16
C PRO A 129 -17.77 6.63 -19.83
N ARG A 130 -18.72 5.68 -19.90
CA ARG A 130 -19.41 5.09 -18.75
C ARG A 130 -18.44 4.51 -17.71
N PHE A 131 -17.28 4.02 -18.17
CA PHE A 131 -16.21 3.53 -17.33
C PHE A 131 -14.98 4.42 -17.45
N ARG A 132 -14.54 4.97 -16.32
CA ARG A 132 -13.19 5.55 -16.16
C ARG A 132 -12.36 4.58 -15.32
N TYR A 133 -11.07 4.53 -15.61
CA TYR A 133 -10.12 3.73 -14.85
C TYR A 133 -9.15 4.62 -14.09
N CYS A 134 -8.84 4.23 -12.86
CA CYS A 134 -7.60 4.62 -12.20
C CYS A 134 -6.60 3.47 -12.31
N PHE A 135 -5.35 3.83 -12.50
CA PHE A 135 -4.24 2.90 -12.59
C PHE A 135 -3.34 3.13 -11.38
N TYR A 136 -3.07 2.06 -10.64
CA TYR A 136 -2.03 2.01 -9.63
C TYR A 136 -0.77 1.46 -10.29
N LEU A 137 0.34 2.17 -10.14
CA LEU A 137 1.62 1.79 -10.72
C LEU A 137 2.70 1.92 -9.66
N ASP A 138 3.50 0.87 -9.53
CA ASP A 138 4.75 0.92 -8.78
C ASP A 138 5.92 0.86 -9.77
N PHE A 139 6.84 1.82 -9.69
CA PHE A 139 8.07 1.81 -10.49
C PHE A 139 9.32 1.86 -9.62
N LEU A 140 10.44 1.32 -10.12
CA LEU A 140 11.70 1.12 -9.40
C LEU A 140 12.63 2.34 -9.51
N ALA A 141 12.17 3.48 -9.01
CA ALA A 141 12.99 4.67 -8.82
C ALA A 141 12.42 5.52 -7.68
N SER A 142 13.21 6.46 -7.17
CA SER A 142 12.74 7.48 -6.23
C SER A 142 12.09 8.64 -7.00
N GLU A 143 11.07 9.30 -6.44
CA GLU A 143 10.54 10.54 -7.04
C GLU A 143 11.56 11.70 -7.06
N LEU A 144 12.66 11.57 -6.31
CA LEU A 144 13.76 12.53 -6.31
C LEU A 144 14.75 12.32 -7.46
N ASP A 145 14.68 11.18 -8.16
CA ASP A 145 15.55 10.90 -9.29
C ASP A 145 15.10 11.71 -10.52
N GLU A 146 16.06 12.32 -11.23
CA GLU A 146 15.78 13.17 -12.39
C GLU A 146 15.01 12.42 -13.49
N SER A 147 15.39 11.17 -13.78
CA SER A 147 14.69 10.32 -14.75
C SER A 147 13.22 10.11 -14.37
N ALA A 148 12.95 9.84 -13.09
CA ALA A 148 11.61 9.67 -12.56
C ALA A 148 10.80 10.98 -12.64
N GLN A 149 11.41 12.12 -12.31
CA GLN A 149 10.78 13.44 -12.42
C GLN A 149 10.37 13.75 -13.86
N TYR A 150 11.25 13.47 -14.83
CA TYR A 150 10.93 13.63 -16.25
C TYR A 150 9.83 12.67 -16.72
N ALA A 151 9.86 11.41 -16.26
CA ALA A 151 8.80 10.44 -16.57
C ALA A 151 7.44 10.90 -16.03
N LEU A 152 7.40 11.36 -14.77
CA LEU A 152 6.20 11.88 -14.12
C LEU A 152 5.71 13.17 -14.76
N SER A 153 6.61 14.06 -15.18
CA SER A 153 6.26 15.27 -15.93
C SER A 153 5.57 14.91 -17.24
N HIS A 154 6.18 14.02 -18.03
CA HIS A 154 5.63 13.58 -19.31
C HIS A 154 4.28 12.84 -19.12
N LEU A 155 4.15 12.03 -18.08
CA LEU A 155 2.87 11.40 -17.74
C LEU A 155 1.78 12.43 -17.43
N ARG A 156 2.09 13.51 -16.71
CA ARG A 156 1.13 14.58 -16.36
C ARG A 156 0.62 15.36 -17.57
N GLU A 157 1.36 15.38 -18.68
CA GLU A 157 0.90 15.99 -19.93
C GLU A 157 -0.23 15.18 -20.57
N GLN A 158 -0.19 13.86 -20.42
CA GLN A 158 -1.13 12.93 -21.06
C GLN A 158 -2.28 12.51 -20.13
N ALA A 159 -2.03 12.45 -18.83
CA ALA A 159 -2.99 12.01 -17.83
C ALA A 159 -3.91 13.15 -17.37
N ASP A 160 -5.18 12.82 -17.11
CA ASP A 160 -6.14 13.77 -16.53
C ASP A 160 -5.79 14.08 -15.06
N PHE A 161 -5.14 13.12 -14.40
CA PHE A 161 -4.76 13.18 -13.00
C PHE A 161 -3.61 12.22 -12.74
N VAL A 162 -2.64 12.67 -11.94
CA VAL A 162 -1.53 11.87 -11.42
C VAL A 162 -1.30 12.31 -9.98
N ARG A 163 -1.19 11.36 -9.07
CA ARG A 163 -0.80 11.58 -7.68
C ARG A 163 0.24 10.57 -7.27
N ILE A 164 1.31 11.06 -6.66
CA ILE A 164 2.29 10.22 -6.00
C ILE A 164 1.70 9.81 -4.64
N LEU A 165 1.68 8.52 -4.37
CA LEU A 165 1.24 7.96 -3.09
C LEU A 165 2.39 7.90 -2.08
N GLY A 166 3.62 7.71 -2.59
CA GLY A 166 4.84 7.85 -1.83
C GLY A 166 6.02 7.16 -2.51
N SER A 167 7.23 7.63 -2.19
CA SER A 167 8.50 6.96 -2.50
C SER A 167 9.05 6.33 -1.23
N TYR A 168 9.48 5.07 -1.31
CA TYR A 168 9.95 4.29 -0.17
C TYR A 168 11.06 3.33 -0.58
N PRO A 169 11.92 2.89 0.37
CA PRO A 169 12.99 1.94 0.05
C PRO A 169 12.42 0.60 -0.45
N ALA A 170 13.11 -0.01 -1.40
CA ALA A 170 12.84 -1.37 -1.83
C ALA A 170 13.43 -2.39 -0.82
N LYS A 171 13.12 -3.68 -1.03
CA LYS A 171 13.68 -4.82 -0.28
C LYS A 171 13.44 -4.76 1.24
N SER A 172 12.25 -4.31 1.64
CA SER A 172 11.81 -4.24 3.06
C SER A 172 12.76 -3.44 3.97
N ARG A 173 13.57 -2.54 3.40
CA ARG A 173 14.42 -1.64 4.17
C ARG A 173 13.58 -0.51 4.75
N LEU A 174 13.78 -0.24 6.03
CA LEU A 174 13.16 0.89 6.72
C LEU A 174 14.15 2.06 6.79
N VAL A 175 13.63 3.28 6.78
CA VAL A 175 14.41 4.53 6.84
C VAL A 175 13.73 5.53 7.76
N GLY A 176 14.49 6.54 8.19
CA GLY A 176 13.97 7.62 9.01
C GLY A 176 13.54 7.16 10.41
N PRO A 177 12.53 7.80 11.02
CA PRO A 177 12.14 7.57 12.42
C PRO A 177 11.78 6.11 12.73
N VAL A 178 11.12 5.42 11.80
CA VAL A 178 10.70 4.02 12.00
C VAL A 178 11.91 3.08 12.12
N ALA A 179 12.96 3.31 11.33
CA ALA A 179 14.19 2.53 11.45
C ALA A 179 14.83 2.71 12.83
N ASN A 180 14.87 3.95 13.33
CA ASN A 180 15.44 4.27 14.64
C ASN A 180 14.67 3.60 15.79
N ILE A 181 13.33 3.64 15.73
CA ILE A 181 12.47 3.00 16.74
C ILE A 181 12.71 1.48 16.76
N LEU A 182 12.81 0.84 15.60
CA LEU A 182 13.04 -0.61 15.57
C LEU A 182 14.42 -1.01 16.10
N GLU A 183 15.46 -0.23 15.82
CA GLU A 183 16.78 -0.49 16.42
C GLU A 183 16.72 -0.36 17.94
N GLN A 184 16.00 0.64 18.47
CA GLN A 184 15.79 0.77 19.91
C GLN A 184 15.03 -0.43 20.49
N LEU A 185 13.98 -0.91 19.82
CA LEU A 185 13.21 -2.08 20.26
C LEU A 185 14.00 -3.39 20.20
N LYS A 186 14.93 -3.54 19.26
CA LYS A 186 15.82 -4.72 19.20
C LYS A 186 16.80 -4.79 20.37
N HIS A 187 17.17 -3.63 20.93
CA HIS A 187 18.06 -3.54 22.07
C HIS A 187 17.31 -3.47 23.42
N ALA A 188 15.99 -3.34 23.39
CA ALA A 188 15.15 -3.41 24.57
C ALA A 188 14.92 -4.87 24.99
N ASP A 189 14.97 -5.13 26.30
CA ASP A 189 14.67 -6.44 26.87
C ASP A 189 13.20 -6.82 26.54
N PRO A 190 12.91 -8.00 25.97
CA PRO A 190 11.55 -8.44 25.63
C PRO A 190 10.56 -8.38 26.81
N ALA A 191 11.04 -8.36 28.06
CA ALA A 191 10.20 -8.17 29.24
C ALA A 191 9.52 -6.78 29.35
N GLN A 192 10.06 -5.73 28.71
CA GLN A 192 9.51 -4.36 28.80
C GLN A 192 8.50 -4.01 27.68
N ILE A 193 8.35 -4.86 26.66
CA ILE A 193 7.50 -4.57 25.49
C ILE A 193 6.02 -4.92 25.77
N GLY A 194 5.75 -5.77 26.76
CA GLY A 194 4.39 -6.17 27.15
C GLY A 194 3.54 -5.03 27.74
N ASP A 195 4.15 -4.05 28.38
CA ASP A 195 3.42 -3.00 29.12
C ASP A 195 2.93 -1.85 28.21
N ALA A 196 3.49 -1.71 27.00
CA ALA A 196 3.08 -0.66 26.06
C ALA A 196 1.68 -0.90 25.44
N GLN A 197 1.15 -2.12 25.51
CA GLN A 197 -0.23 -2.40 25.07
C GLN A 197 -1.28 -2.01 26.13
N GLN A 198 -0.90 -1.87 27.41
CA GLN A 198 -1.84 -1.48 28.47
C GLN A 198 -2.02 0.04 28.58
N LEU A 199 -1.00 0.86 28.34
CA LEU A 199 -1.14 2.33 28.41
C LEU A 199 -2.04 2.93 27.32
N SER A 200 -2.24 2.26 26.17
CA SER A 200 -3.05 2.82 25.07
C SER A 200 -4.56 2.65 25.23
N VAL A 201 -5.01 1.87 26.22
CA VAL A 201 -6.43 1.62 26.47
C VAL A 201 -7.00 2.62 27.49
N GLU A 202 -6.21 3.05 28.46
CA GLU A 202 -6.68 3.95 29.53
C GLU A 202 -6.84 5.41 29.06
N ASP A 203 -6.09 5.86 28.05
CA ASP A 203 -6.18 7.22 27.51
C ASP A 203 -7.35 7.42 26.51
N ARG A 204 -8.08 6.36 26.13
CA ARG A 204 -9.25 6.45 25.24
C ARG A 204 -10.59 6.58 25.96
N GLU A 205 -10.61 6.57 27.29
CA GLU A 205 -11.83 6.75 28.08
C GLU A 205 -11.92 8.14 28.73
N ARG A 206 -11.03 9.09 28.37
CA ARG A 206 -11.09 10.49 28.84
C ARG A 206 -10.94 11.54 27.73
N GLU A 207 -11.67 11.39 26.64
CA GLU A 207 -12.02 12.47 25.70
C GLU A 207 -13.27 12.08 24.90
#